data_AF-M0GU22-F1
#
_entry.id   AF-M0GU22-F1
#
_cell.length_a   1.000
_cell.length_b   1.000
_cell.length_c   1.000
_cell.angle_alpha   90.00
_cell.angle_beta   90.00
_cell.angle_gamma   90.00
#
_symmetry.space_group_name_H-M   'P 1'
#
loop_
_entity.id
_entity.type
_entity.pdbx_description
1 polymer ?
#
loop_
_entity_poly.entity_id
_entity_poly.type
_entity_poly.pdbx_seq_one_letter_code
_entity_poly.pdbx_strand_id
1 'polypeptide(L)'
;MTLVVVVGGIPAAAAAQQETTAVSFENQATGGTTVTVDSVTLPEGGFVTIHDASVTDGNVLGSVVGSSAYLDAGTHEDVTVHLDEPVEESGTFVAMPHMDTDGDRVYSFVAANGEADGPYTADGSAVVDTATVNASATVSMSDQPTTGDSVVVDRVELSQGGFVTIHDGTVTEGAVFESIRGTSAYLPAGVHENVRVELDAPVTENTTLVPMAHMDTDGDETYTFPESEGETDGPYTADGSPVVDTAMAMPSDTASVNYTAQATGGYSVVVDSAYLPDGGFVTVHDGTVTEGQVFESIRGTSAYLEPGLHRDVRVTLDSPLNETTTVVPMAHMDTDDDETYTFPESEGEADGPYTADGSPVVDSGEATVSASVDYTTKASDGATVVVDRVELSQGGFVTIHDPSLSGGAVFDSVVGTSMYLPAGVHEDVEVTLDEPIRSSQVLTPMAHMDTNGNEAYDFVTSEGESDGPYTADGGAVVASAHTSVNAVVTAMDQSGDGTTVTVDSVTLHDGGFVTVHDGTVTEGAVFESVRGTSAYLAPGTHENVEITLDAPLDESGTVVPMAHMDTNGNEAYDFVTGE
;
A
#
# COMPACT_ATOMS: atom_id res chain seq x y z
N MET A 1 -51.88 53.87 -30.03
CA MET A 1 -50.84 53.05 -30.69
C MET A 1 -49.55 53.85 -30.68
N THR A 2 -48.66 53.55 -29.73
CA THR A 2 -47.27 53.97 -29.77
C THR A 2 -46.46 52.77 -29.27
N LEU A 3 -45.69 52.20 -30.19
CA LEU A 3 -44.85 51.03 -30.01
C LEU A 3 -43.60 51.45 -29.24
N VAL A 4 -43.35 50.86 -28.07
CA VAL A 4 -42.09 50.98 -27.34
C VAL A 4 -41.27 49.74 -27.68
N VAL A 5 -40.14 49.95 -28.35
CA VAL A 5 -39.13 48.92 -28.61
C VAL A 5 -38.23 48.86 -27.38
N VAL A 6 -38.27 47.74 -26.66
CA VAL A 6 -37.28 47.40 -25.63
C VAL A 6 -36.16 46.62 -26.32
N VAL A 7 -34.96 47.18 -26.32
CA VAL A 7 -33.74 46.49 -26.75
C VAL A 7 -33.26 45.66 -25.56
N GLY A 8 -33.40 44.34 -25.66
CA GLY A 8 -32.84 43.40 -24.68
C GLY A 8 -31.32 43.31 -24.85
N GLY A 9 -30.58 43.53 -23.76
CA GLY A 9 -29.15 43.23 -23.69
C GLY A 9 -28.93 41.72 -23.68
N ILE A 10 -27.99 41.24 -24.48
CA ILE A 10 -27.50 39.87 -24.46
C ILE A 10 -26.65 39.71 -23.19
N PRO A 11 -26.83 38.67 -22.36
CA PRO A 11 -25.89 38.40 -21.28
C PRO A 11 -24.54 38.02 -21.92
N ALA A 12 -23.46 38.65 -21.45
CA ALA A 12 -22.12 38.22 -21.77
C ALA A 12 -21.94 36.79 -21.22
N ALA A 13 -21.76 35.83 -22.12
CA ALA A 13 -21.25 34.52 -21.73
C ALA A 13 -19.86 34.75 -21.12
N ALA A 14 -19.68 34.34 -19.87
CA ALA A 14 -18.35 34.11 -19.34
C ALA A 14 -17.74 32.99 -20.19
N ALA A 15 -16.66 33.29 -20.91
CA ALA A 15 -15.85 32.25 -21.52
C ALA A 15 -15.26 31.44 -20.37
N ALA A 16 -15.67 30.19 -20.22
CA ALA A 16 -14.89 29.21 -19.48
C ALA A 16 -13.53 29.16 -20.17
N GLN A 17 -12.47 29.47 -19.42
CA GLN A 17 -11.10 29.26 -19.88
C GLN A 17 -10.95 27.74 -19.98
N GLN A 18 -10.81 27.23 -21.20
CA GLN A 18 -10.61 25.80 -21.43
C GLN A 18 -9.20 25.49 -20.94
N GLU A 19 -9.08 24.88 -19.76
CA GLU A 19 -7.80 24.44 -19.24
C GLU A 19 -7.20 23.42 -20.22
N THR A 20 -5.93 23.60 -20.54
CA THR A 20 -5.20 22.70 -21.45
C THR A 20 -4.47 21.66 -20.62
N THR A 21 -4.49 20.39 -21.06
CA THR A 21 -3.73 19.34 -20.39
C THR A 21 -2.25 19.71 -20.31
N ALA A 22 -1.67 19.51 -19.13
CA ALA A 22 -0.24 19.67 -18.86
C ALA A 22 0.17 18.66 -17.80
N VAL A 23 1.44 18.27 -17.81
CA VAL A 23 2.06 17.42 -16.80
C VAL A 23 3.46 17.94 -16.52
N SER A 24 3.88 17.86 -15.26
CA SER A 24 5.23 18.18 -14.79
C SER A 24 5.71 16.98 -13.98
N PHE A 25 6.86 16.44 -14.38
CA PHE A 25 7.46 15.28 -13.75
C PHE A 25 8.96 15.51 -13.58
N GLU A 26 9.37 15.81 -12.35
CA GLU A 26 10.76 16.13 -12.04
C GLU A 26 11.59 14.89 -11.69
N ASN A 27 12.92 15.03 -11.87
CA ASN A 27 13.88 14.02 -11.46
C ASN A 27 13.74 13.76 -9.95
N GLN A 28 13.78 12.49 -9.57
CA GLN A 28 13.58 12.10 -8.18
C GLN A 28 14.31 10.79 -7.85
N ALA A 29 14.43 10.52 -6.56
CA ALA A 29 14.78 9.20 -6.04
C ALA A 29 13.51 8.54 -5.49
N THR A 30 13.45 7.21 -5.57
CA THR A 30 12.31 6.43 -5.06
C THR A 30 12.80 5.23 -4.27
N GLY A 31 12.01 4.82 -3.26
CA GLY A 31 12.17 3.52 -2.60
C GLY A 31 11.67 2.34 -3.44
N GLY A 32 11.22 2.59 -4.67
CA GLY A 32 10.91 1.57 -5.67
C GLY A 32 9.42 1.42 -5.96
N THR A 33 8.53 1.57 -4.98
CA THR A 33 7.11 1.21 -5.16
C THR A 33 6.21 2.37 -5.58
N THR A 34 6.69 3.60 -5.45
CA THR A 34 5.92 4.80 -5.78
C THR A 34 6.77 5.87 -6.45
N VAL A 35 6.14 6.74 -7.25
CA VAL A 35 6.75 7.99 -7.74
C VAL A 35 5.77 9.14 -7.56
N THR A 36 6.28 10.36 -7.50
CA THR A 36 5.46 11.57 -7.39
C THR A 36 5.49 12.36 -8.69
N VAL A 37 4.31 12.69 -9.21
CA VAL A 37 4.14 13.63 -10.32
C VAL A 37 3.82 15.01 -9.73
N ASP A 38 4.72 15.98 -9.94
CA ASP A 38 4.64 17.31 -9.31
C ASP A 38 3.33 18.02 -9.62
N SER A 39 2.87 17.97 -10.87
CA SER A 39 1.54 18.43 -11.22
C SER A 39 0.99 17.79 -12.49
N VAL A 40 -0.33 17.63 -12.55
CA VAL A 40 -1.07 17.24 -13.75
C VAL A 40 -2.36 18.03 -13.86
N THR A 41 -2.68 18.51 -15.05
CA THR A 41 -3.95 19.18 -15.35
C THR A 41 -4.76 18.31 -16.29
N LEU A 42 -5.95 17.89 -15.86
CA LEU A 42 -6.87 17.00 -16.57
C LEU A 42 -8.17 17.75 -16.87
N PRO A 43 -8.42 18.20 -18.12
CA PRO A 43 -9.62 18.98 -18.44
C PRO A 43 -10.94 18.26 -18.20
N GLU A 44 -10.96 16.92 -18.34
CA GLU A 44 -12.17 16.09 -18.22
C GLU A 44 -12.02 15.01 -17.13
N GLY A 45 -10.95 15.06 -16.32
CA GLY A 45 -10.59 14.00 -15.37
C GLY A 45 -9.84 12.84 -16.04
N GLY A 46 -9.48 11.82 -15.27
CA GLY A 46 -8.76 10.65 -15.75
C GLY A 46 -7.58 10.29 -14.86
N PHE A 47 -6.45 9.94 -15.46
CA PHE A 47 -5.30 9.34 -14.76
C PHE A 47 -4.00 10.02 -15.17
N VAL A 48 -2.96 9.85 -14.36
CA VAL A 48 -1.57 10.00 -14.81
C VAL A 48 -0.87 8.65 -14.71
N THR A 49 -0.29 8.23 -15.83
CA THR A 49 0.37 6.94 -16.00
C THR A 49 1.86 7.15 -16.15
N ILE A 50 2.64 6.25 -15.57
CA ILE A 50 4.09 6.23 -15.66
C ILE A 50 4.49 5.14 -16.63
N HIS A 51 5.28 5.53 -17.63
CA HIS A 51 5.90 4.62 -18.57
C HIS A 51 7.41 4.53 -18.35
N ASP A 52 8.00 3.37 -18.59
CA ASP A 52 9.45 3.23 -18.74
C ASP A 52 9.95 3.83 -20.08
N ALA A 53 11.27 3.79 -20.29
CA ALA A 53 11.91 4.35 -21.48
C ALA A 53 11.47 3.70 -22.81
N SER A 54 10.99 2.45 -22.78
CA SER A 54 10.63 1.68 -23.99
C SER A 54 9.42 2.26 -24.72
N VAL A 55 8.63 3.13 -24.07
CA VAL A 55 7.57 3.90 -24.75
C VAL A 55 8.10 4.72 -25.92
N THR A 56 9.34 5.22 -25.80
CA THR A 56 9.99 6.02 -26.84
C THR A 56 10.47 5.19 -28.03
N ASP A 57 10.60 3.87 -27.85
CA ASP A 57 10.92 2.88 -28.88
C ASP A 57 9.67 2.28 -29.53
N GLY A 58 8.47 2.75 -29.14
CA GLY A 58 7.18 2.34 -29.70
C GLY A 58 6.49 1.22 -28.93
N ASN A 59 7.04 0.78 -27.78
CA ASN A 59 6.36 -0.15 -26.88
C ASN A 59 5.30 0.58 -26.05
N VAL A 60 4.16 0.91 -26.65
CA VAL A 60 3.16 1.78 -26.00
C VAL A 60 2.45 1.08 -24.83
N LEU A 61 2.05 -0.19 -24.99
CA LEU A 61 1.29 -0.91 -23.96
C LEU A 61 2.21 -1.49 -22.87
N GLY A 62 3.30 -2.15 -23.28
CA GLY A 62 4.20 -2.84 -22.35
C GLY A 62 5.17 -1.93 -21.60
N SER A 63 5.16 -0.62 -21.85
CA SER A 63 5.97 0.34 -21.10
C SER A 63 5.27 0.87 -19.86
N VAL A 64 3.96 0.64 -19.70
CA VAL A 64 3.20 1.11 -18.53
C VAL A 64 3.69 0.36 -17.29
N VAL A 65 4.19 1.09 -16.29
CA VAL A 65 4.72 0.54 -15.03
C VAL A 65 3.89 0.92 -13.80
N GLY A 66 2.92 1.82 -13.96
CA GLY A 66 1.98 2.19 -12.89
C GLY A 66 1.07 3.34 -13.29
N SER A 67 -0.04 3.50 -12.58
CA SER A 67 -1.01 4.58 -12.80
C SER A 67 -1.57 5.14 -11.49
N SER A 68 -1.94 6.42 -11.50
CA SER A 68 -2.64 7.03 -10.36
C SER A 68 -4.03 6.42 -10.18
N ALA A 69 -4.61 6.60 -8.99
CA ALA A 69 -6.06 6.55 -8.85
C ALA A 69 -6.72 7.61 -9.76
N TYR A 70 -8.03 7.47 -10.00
CA TYR A 70 -8.79 8.45 -10.76
C TYR A 70 -8.68 9.84 -10.13
N LEU A 71 -8.42 10.84 -10.97
CA LEU A 71 -8.31 12.25 -10.63
C LEU A 71 -9.45 13.01 -11.30
N ASP A 72 -10.20 13.78 -10.52
CA ASP A 72 -11.27 14.65 -11.03
C ASP A 72 -10.73 15.70 -12.03
N ALA A 73 -11.64 16.31 -12.81
CA ALA A 73 -11.25 17.39 -13.71
C ALA A 73 -10.65 18.59 -12.93
N GLY A 74 -9.45 19.04 -13.34
CA GLY A 74 -8.72 20.12 -12.68
C GLY A 74 -7.21 19.92 -12.69
N THR A 75 -6.52 20.75 -11.90
CA THR A 75 -5.08 20.61 -11.63
C THR A 75 -4.89 19.93 -10.29
N HIS A 76 -4.04 18.90 -10.28
CA HIS A 76 -3.60 18.18 -9.10
C HIS A 76 -2.09 18.37 -8.94
N GLU A 77 -1.64 18.47 -7.70
CA GLU A 77 -0.23 18.63 -7.31
C GLU A 77 0.18 17.45 -6.43
N ASP A 78 1.47 17.11 -6.42
CA ASP A 78 2.06 16.05 -5.59
C ASP A 78 1.33 14.69 -5.73
N VAL A 79 0.99 14.29 -6.96
CA VAL A 79 0.24 13.06 -7.22
C VAL A 79 1.16 11.86 -7.04
N THR A 80 0.89 11.05 -6.03
CA THR A 80 1.57 9.76 -5.84
C THR A 80 1.00 8.70 -6.79
N VAL A 81 1.86 8.09 -7.59
CA VAL A 81 1.56 6.94 -8.45
C VAL A 81 2.17 5.70 -7.83
N HIS A 82 1.35 4.67 -7.61
CA HIS A 82 1.85 3.34 -7.25
C HIS A 82 2.32 2.63 -8.50
N LEU A 83 3.48 1.98 -8.39
CA LEU A 83 4.06 1.22 -9.47
C LEU A 83 3.71 -0.25 -9.31
N ASP A 84 3.18 -0.83 -10.38
CA ASP A 84 2.91 -2.25 -10.49
C ASP A 84 4.18 -3.06 -10.65
N GLU A 85 5.20 -2.46 -11.27
CA GLU A 85 6.55 -2.98 -11.36
C GLU A 85 7.49 -2.02 -10.60
N PRO A 86 8.09 -2.43 -9.46
CA PRO A 86 8.98 -1.58 -8.70
C PRO A 86 10.21 -1.11 -9.50
N VAL A 87 10.68 0.10 -9.20
CA VAL A 87 11.93 0.61 -9.78
C VAL A 87 13.13 0.00 -9.05
N GLU A 88 13.65 -1.10 -9.59
CA GLU A 88 14.87 -1.74 -9.07
C GLU A 88 16.15 -1.10 -9.63
N GLU A 89 16.08 -0.52 -10.84
CA GLU A 89 17.17 0.13 -11.53
C GLU A 89 16.83 1.59 -11.92
N SER A 90 17.81 2.48 -11.79
CA SER A 90 17.64 3.90 -12.14
C SER A 90 17.47 4.06 -13.65
N GLY A 91 16.48 4.87 -14.07
CA GLY A 91 16.08 4.95 -15.47
C GLY A 91 15.40 6.27 -15.85
N THR A 92 15.08 6.40 -17.14
CA THR A 92 14.21 7.47 -17.63
C THR A 92 12.78 6.96 -17.67
N PHE A 93 11.87 7.72 -17.06
CA PHE A 93 10.44 7.43 -17.03
C PHE A 93 9.67 8.61 -17.64
N VAL A 94 8.47 8.32 -18.11
CA VAL A 94 7.60 9.27 -18.80
C VAL A 94 6.25 9.32 -18.08
N ALA A 95 5.88 10.50 -17.59
CA ALA A 95 4.53 10.74 -17.09
C ALA A 95 3.62 11.14 -18.25
N MET A 96 2.49 10.44 -18.40
CA MET A 96 1.52 10.65 -19.47
C MET A 96 0.11 10.76 -18.87
N PRO A 97 -0.62 11.87 -19.07
CA PRO A 97 -2.02 11.96 -18.65
C PRO A 97 -2.93 11.16 -19.59
N HIS A 98 -3.80 10.32 -19.01
CA HIS A 98 -4.81 9.53 -19.71
C HIS A 98 -6.22 10.00 -19.38
N MET A 99 -7.13 9.90 -20.35
CA MET A 99 -8.56 10.16 -20.16
C MET A 99 -9.24 8.94 -19.56
N ASP A 100 -10.30 9.14 -18.79
CA ASP A 100 -11.28 8.09 -18.46
C ASP A 100 -12.37 8.13 -19.56
N THR A 101 -12.28 7.22 -20.53
CA THR A 101 -13.08 7.33 -21.78
C THR A 101 -14.41 6.60 -21.75
N ASP A 102 -14.53 5.60 -20.88
CA ASP A 102 -15.75 4.83 -20.64
C ASP A 102 -16.47 5.23 -19.35
N GLY A 103 -15.81 6.01 -18.49
CA GLY A 103 -16.39 6.63 -17.30
C GLY A 103 -16.47 5.69 -16.11
N ASP A 104 -15.70 4.60 -16.12
CA ASP A 104 -15.69 3.60 -15.05
C ASP A 104 -14.72 3.95 -13.92
N ARG A 105 -13.83 4.94 -14.13
CA ARG A 105 -12.79 5.41 -13.20
C ARG A 105 -11.71 4.36 -12.89
N VAL A 106 -11.58 3.36 -13.73
CA VAL A 106 -10.56 2.32 -13.70
C VAL A 106 -9.63 2.52 -14.89
N TYR A 107 -8.32 2.60 -14.64
CA TYR A 107 -7.38 2.71 -15.75
C TYR A 107 -7.32 1.39 -16.53
N SER A 108 -7.84 1.40 -17.75
CA SER A 108 -8.05 0.21 -18.58
C SER A 108 -7.27 0.20 -19.89
N PHE A 109 -6.39 1.19 -20.14
CA PHE A 109 -5.65 1.31 -21.40
C PHE A 109 -4.90 0.02 -21.80
N VAL A 110 -4.15 -0.58 -20.88
CA VAL A 110 -3.39 -1.81 -21.16
C VAL A 110 -4.34 -3.00 -21.37
N ALA A 111 -5.30 -3.19 -20.45
CA ALA A 111 -6.26 -4.29 -20.50
C ALA A 111 -7.15 -4.24 -21.76
N ALA A 112 -7.52 -3.03 -22.21
CA ALA A 112 -8.32 -2.78 -23.40
C ALA A 112 -7.49 -2.68 -24.69
N ASN A 113 -6.18 -2.99 -24.66
CA ASN A 113 -5.28 -2.89 -25.81
C ASN A 113 -5.27 -1.50 -26.48
N GLY A 114 -5.44 -0.45 -25.68
CA GLY A 114 -5.46 0.95 -26.11
C GLY A 114 -6.78 1.45 -26.68
N GLU A 115 -7.84 0.63 -26.68
CA GLU A 115 -9.18 1.02 -27.15
C GLU A 115 -9.96 1.87 -26.13
N ALA A 116 -9.60 1.73 -24.85
CA ALA A 116 -10.07 2.58 -23.76
C ALA A 116 -8.90 3.41 -23.19
N ASP A 117 -9.24 4.50 -22.55
CA ASP A 117 -8.38 5.38 -21.77
C ASP A 117 -7.15 5.86 -22.50
N GLY A 118 -7.35 6.35 -23.72
CA GLY A 118 -6.27 6.92 -24.51
C GLY A 118 -5.64 8.16 -23.84
N PRO A 119 -4.39 8.49 -24.21
CA PRO A 119 -3.69 9.64 -23.66
C PRO A 119 -4.34 10.95 -24.09
N TYR A 120 -4.26 11.96 -23.23
CA TYR A 120 -4.53 13.33 -23.64
C TYR A 120 -3.53 13.76 -24.72
N THR A 121 -4.02 14.43 -25.76
CA THR A 121 -3.18 14.86 -26.89
C THR A 121 -3.19 16.38 -27.10
N ALA A 122 -2.03 16.92 -27.45
CA ALA A 122 -1.84 18.31 -27.87
C ALA A 122 -1.08 18.33 -29.21
N ASP A 123 -1.55 19.13 -30.17
CA ASP A 123 -0.98 19.23 -31.53
C ASP A 123 -0.80 17.86 -32.26
N GLY A 124 -1.62 16.88 -31.91
CA GLY A 124 -1.60 15.53 -32.50
C GLY A 124 -0.57 14.57 -31.90
N SER A 125 0.01 14.90 -30.74
CA SER A 125 0.90 14.02 -29.97
C SER A 125 0.45 13.93 -28.52
N ALA A 126 0.79 12.83 -27.83
CA ALA A 126 0.49 12.68 -26.41
C ALA A 126 1.18 13.78 -25.59
N VAL A 127 0.48 14.29 -24.59
CA VAL A 127 1.06 15.19 -23.59
C VAL A 127 1.91 14.34 -22.65
N VAL A 128 3.19 14.64 -22.54
CA VAL A 128 4.13 13.90 -21.71
C VAL A 128 5.15 14.83 -21.06
N ASP A 129 5.72 14.39 -19.95
CA ASP A 129 6.96 14.93 -19.41
C ASP A 129 7.86 13.76 -18.95
N THR A 130 9.17 13.99 -18.94
CA THR A 130 10.16 12.93 -18.70
C THR A 130 11.07 13.26 -17.53
N ALA A 131 11.29 12.27 -16.67
CA ALA A 131 12.18 12.39 -15.52
C ALA A 131 13.19 11.24 -15.48
N THR A 132 14.36 11.50 -14.88
CA THR A 132 15.22 10.45 -14.34
C THR A 132 14.73 10.06 -12.96
N VAL A 133 14.32 8.81 -12.80
CA VAL A 133 13.93 8.22 -11.51
C VAL A 133 15.05 7.30 -11.06
N ASN A 134 15.63 7.60 -9.90
CA ASN A 134 16.74 6.82 -9.34
C ASN A 134 16.21 5.83 -8.29
N ALA A 135 16.41 4.53 -8.54
CA ALA A 135 16.21 3.48 -7.54
C ALA A 135 17.10 3.75 -6.32
N SER A 136 16.48 3.93 -5.16
CA SER A 136 17.15 4.32 -3.92
C SER A 136 16.32 3.91 -2.69
N ALA A 137 16.28 4.75 -1.67
CA ALA A 137 15.45 4.55 -0.48
C ALA A 137 14.72 5.83 -0.06
N THR A 138 13.73 5.69 0.79
CA THR A 138 13.20 6.77 1.64
C THR A 138 13.27 6.33 3.10
N VAL A 139 13.49 7.28 4.02
CA VAL A 139 13.51 7.02 5.47
C VAL A 139 12.86 8.19 6.19
N SER A 140 12.11 7.89 7.24
CA SER A 140 11.46 8.89 8.09
C SER A 140 11.49 8.48 9.56
N MET A 141 11.76 9.46 10.42
CA MET A 141 11.81 9.25 11.86
C MET A 141 11.33 10.50 12.58
N SER A 142 10.35 10.34 13.47
CA SER A 142 9.85 11.41 14.30
C SER A 142 10.66 11.57 15.59
N ASP A 143 10.65 12.80 16.12
CA ASP A 143 11.05 13.08 17.50
C ASP A 143 10.34 12.14 18.46
N GLN A 144 11.08 11.51 19.37
CA GLN A 144 10.55 10.45 20.22
C GLN A 144 11.17 10.40 21.61
N PRO A 145 10.40 9.98 22.63
CA PRO A 145 10.98 9.52 23.88
C PRO A 145 11.76 8.22 23.65
N THR A 146 12.83 8.01 24.41
CA THR A 146 13.63 6.78 24.36
C THR A 146 14.10 6.42 25.77
N THR A 147 14.34 5.12 26.00
CA THR A 147 15.06 4.63 27.20
C THR A 147 16.55 4.99 27.14
N GLY A 148 17.02 5.40 25.96
CA GLY A 148 18.42 5.60 25.62
C GLY A 148 19.01 4.42 24.88
N ASP A 149 18.47 3.20 25.06
CA ASP A 149 19.04 1.97 24.52
C ASP A 149 18.53 1.63 23.11
N SER A 150 17.33 2.09 22.72
CA SER A 150 16.78 1.84 21.38
C SER A 150 15.92 2.99 20.87
N VAL A 151 15.73 3.03 19.56
CA VAL A 151 14.86 3.99 18.87
C VAL A 151 14.03 3.29 17.80
N VAL A 152 12.93 3.92 17.38
CA VAL A 152 12.04 3.43 16.32
C VAL A 152 12.12 4.37 15.13
N VAL A 153 12.43 3.81 13.96
CA VAL A 153 12.32 4.51 12.67
C VAL A 153 10.89 4.27 12.17
N ASP A 154 10.17 5.35 11.85
CA ASP A 154 8.73 5.28 11.59
C ASP A 154 8.43 4.50 10.32
N ARG A 155 9.13 4.84 9.22
CA ARG A 155 8.99 4.17 7.93
C ARG A 155 10.28 4.23 7.14
N VAL A 156 10.64 3.12 6.49
CA VAL A 156 11.71 3.03 5.50
C VAL A 156 11.19 2.27 4.28
N GLU A 157 11.50 2.77 3.09
CA GLU A 157 11.20 2.08 1.83
C GLU A 157 12.49 1.90 1.05
N LEU A 158 12.83 0.67 0.68
CA LEU A 158 14.10 0.34 0.03
C LEU A 158 13.86 -0.26 -1.36
N SER A 159 14.50 0.29 -2.40
CA SER A 159 14.37 -0.25 -3.76
C SER A 159 15.04 -1.62 -3.92
N GLN A 160 16.01 -1.92 -3.05
CA GLN A 160 16.68 -3.21 -2.92
C GLN A 160 16.85 -3.55 -1.43
N GLY A 161 17.29 -4.76 -1.09
CA GLY A 161 17.55 -5.12 0.30
C GLY A 161 18.64 -4.26 0.98
N GLY A 162 18.62 -4.17 2.30
CA GLY A 162 19.61 -3.39 3.03
C GLY A 162 19.36 -3.24 4.53
N PHE A 163 19.81 -2.12 5.09
CA PHE A 163 19.83 -1.85 6.53
C PHE A 163 19.43 -0.39 6.81
N VAL A 164 19.04 -0.11 8.04
CA VAL A 164 18.94 1.25 8.57
C VAL A 164 19.92 1.41 9.72
N THR A 165 20.85 2.35 9.59
CA THR A 165 21.78 2.73 10.64
C THR A 165 21.28 3.98 11.35
N ILE A 166 21.61 4.10 12.63
CA ILE A 166 21.34 5.29 13.42
C ILE A 166 22.67 5.98 13.67
N HIS A 167 22.82 7.20 13.16
CA HIS A 167 23.99 8.03 13.42
C HIS A 167 23.69 9.11 14.48
N ASP A 168 24.73 9.57 15.18
CA ASP A 168 24.64 10.85 15.89
C ASP A 168 24.85 12.04 14.94
N GLY A 169 24.56 13.25 15.42
CA GLY A 169 24.68 14.48 14.63
C GLY A 169 26.07 14.78 14.04
N THR A 170 27.15 14.16 14.53
CA THR A 170 28.51 14.36 13.98
C THR A 170 28.68 13.77 12.58
N VAL A 171 27.75 12.92 12.11
CA VAL A 171 27.71 12.47 10.71
C VAL A 171 27.58 13.65 9.75
N THR A 172 26.82 14.68 10.13
CA THR A 172 26.65 15.92 9.36
C THR A 172 27.90 16.80 9.37
N GLU A 173 28.84 16.52 10.27
CA GLU A 173 30.16 17.17 10.39
C GLU A 173 31.27 16.34 9.72
N GLY A 174 30.92 15.22 9.08
CA GLY A 174 31.83 14.35 8.33
C GLY A 174 32.43 13.18 9.13
N ALA A 175 31.97 12.92 10.35
CA ALA A 175 32.35 11.74 11.11
C ALA A 175 31.51 10.54 10.64
N VAL A 176 31.93 9.85 9.58
CA VAL A 176 31.12 8.79 8.94
C VAL A 176 31.01 7.54 9.83
N PHE A 177 32.14 6.91 10.17
CA PHE A 177 32.13 5.62 10.88
C PHE A 177 31.86 5.76 12.38
N GLU A 178 32.51 6.72 13.03
CA GLU A 178 32.43 6.90 14.50
C GLU A 178 31.07 7.43 14.98
N SER A 179 30.23 7.92 14.07
CA SER A 179 28.89 8.40 14.42
C SER A 179 27.85 7.29 14.45
N ILE A 180 28.13 6.11 13.89
CA ILE A 180 27.20 4.97 13.91
C ILE A 180 26.97 4.57 15.37
N ARG A 181 25.70 4.57 15.77
CA ARG A 181 25.23 4.23 17.12
C ARG A 181 24.46 2.93 17.17
N GLY A 182 23.99 2.42 16.05
CA GLY A 182 23.24 1.17 15.97
C GLY A 182 22.84 0.87 14.54
N THR A 183 22.48 -0.38 14.27
CA THR A 183 22.08 -0.87 12.94
C THR A 183 20.91 -1.85 13.09
N SER A 184 19.92 -1.74 12.20
CA SER A 184 18.82 -2.71 12.11
C SER A 184 19.32 -4.10 11.69
N ALA A 185 18.46 -5.10 11.82
CA ALA A 185 18.61 -6.33 11.03
C ALA A 185 18.44 -6.03 9.53
N TYR A 186 18.80 -7.00 8.68
CA TYR A 186 18.54 -6.92 7.24
C TYR A 186 17.04 -6.73 6.97
N LEU A 187 16.73 -5.80 6.08
CA LEU A 187 15.41 -5.49 5.58
C LEU A 187 15.39 -5.83 4.08
N PRO A 188 14.49 -6.70 3.60
CA PRO A 188 14.31 -6.92 2.16
C PRO A 188 13.81 -5.65 1.46
N ALA A 189 13.81 -5.63 0.13
CA ALA A 189 13.22 -4.52 -0.63
C ALA A 189 11.74 -4.30 -0.26
N GLY A 190 11.25 -3.07 -0.41
CA GLY A 190 9.88 -2.68 -0.12
C GLY A 190 9.74 -1.79 1.13
N VAL A 191 8.52 -1.69 1.62
CA VAL A 191 8.13 -0.80 2.74
C VAL A 191 8.23 -1.54 4.08
N HIS A 192 8.87 -0.90 5.05
CA HIS A 192 8.93 -1.34 6.44
C HIS A 192 8.53 -0.20 7.35
N GLU A 193 7.78 -0.52 8.41
CA GLU A 193 7.30 0.45 9.38
C GLU A 193 7.71 0.02 10.79
N ASN A 194 7.80 0.99 11.70
CA ASN A 194 8.10 0.75 13.11
C ASN A 194 9.41 -0.04 13.35
N VAL A 195 10.45 0.25 12.56
CA VAL A 195 11.74 -0.46 12.62
C VAL A 195 12.48 -0.06 13.90
N ARG A 196 12.52 -0.97 14.88
CA ARG A 196 13.30 -0.80 16.11
C ARG A 196 14.79 -1.04 15.84
N VAL A 197 15.63 -0.11 16.29
CA VAL A 197 17.09 -0.20 16.23
C VAL A 197 17.68 -0.06 17.62
N GLU A 198 18.39 -1.10 18.06
CA GLU A 198 19.18 -1.09 19.29
C GLU A 198 20.46 -0.25 19.11
N LEU A 199 20.82 0.50 20.14
CA LEU A 199 21.98 1.37 20.15
C LEU A 199 23.14 0.71 20.91
N ASP A 200 24.31 0.65 20.28
CA ASP A 200 25.58 0.16 20.84
C ASP A 200 26.01 0.95 22.09
N ALA A 201 25.63 2.23 22.14
CA ALA A 201 25.88 3.11 23.27
C ALA A 201 24.64 3.97 23.57
N PRO A 202 24.16 3.98 24.82
CA PRO A 202 22.91 4.63 25.14
C PRO A 202 22.97 6.14 25.00
N VAL A 203 21.86 6.73 24.54
CA VAL A 203 21.62 8.17 24.54
C VAL A 203 21.26 8.60 25.96
N THR A 204 22.04 9.50 26.55
CA THR A 204 21.88 9.95 27.95
C THR A 204 21.41 11.41 28.11
N GLU A 205 21.32 12.13 26.99
CA GLU A 205 20.79 13.48 26.91
C GLU A 205 20.07 13.67 25.57
N ASN A 206 19.19 14.68 25.46
CA ASN A 206 18.50 14.96 24.21
C ASN A 206 19.50 15.14 23.07
N THR A 207 19.42 14.24 22.09
CA THR A 207 20.40 14.14 21.01
C THR A 207 19.67 14.05 19.68
N THR A 208 20.15 14.80 18.68
CA THR A 208 19.71 14.60 17.31
C THR A 208 20.37 13.35 16.76
N LEU A 209 19.53 12.39 16.36
CA LEU A 209 19.91 11.20 15.64
C LEU A 209 19.57 11.37 14.16
N VAL A 210 20.31 10.65 13.32
CA VAL A 210 20.21 10.70 11.87
C VAL A 210 20.07 9.26 11.38
N PRO A 211 18.85 8.75 11.16
CA PRO A 211 18.67 7.46 10.49
C PRO A 211 19.19 7.57 9.06
N MET A 212 19.93 6.56 8.61
CA MET A 212 20.49 6.46 7.26
C MET A 212 20.20 5.08 6.68
N ALA A 213 19.67 5.04 5.46
CA ALA A 213 19.45 3.79 4.75
C ALA A 213 20.74 3.34 4.06
N HIS A 214 21.08 2.07 4.18
CA HIS A 214 22.23 1.40 3.55
C HIS A 214 21.76 0.25 2.67
N MET A 215 22.42 0.05 1.53
CA MET A 215 22.12 -1.03 0.58
C MET A 215 23.00 -2.23 0.90
N ASP A 216 22.48 -3.46 0.84
CA ASP A 216 23.33 -4.66 0.87
C ASP A 216 24.00 -4.84 -0.50
N THR A 217 25.26 -4.41 -0.61
CA THR A 217 25.94 -4.31 -1.92
C THR A 217 26.59 -5.61 -2.39
N ASP A 218 26.85 -6.54 -1.47
CA ASP A 218 27.50 -7.80 -1.76
C ASP A 218 26.59 -9.03 -1.58
N GLY A 219 25.36 -8.79 -1.09
CA GLY A 219 24.27 -9.77 -1.02
C GLY A 219 24.47 -10.81 0.07
N ASP A 220 25.22 -10.47 1.13
CA ASP A 220 25.51 -11.39 2.23
C ASP A 220 24.61 -11.20 3.46
N GLU A 221 23.66 -10.26 3.38
CA GLU A 221 22.68 -9.91 4.43
C GLU A 221 23.33 -9.50 5.77
N THR A 222 24.61 -9.14 5.76
CA THR A 222 25.37 -8.70 6.94
C THR A 222 25.91 -7.29 6.75
N TYR A 223 25.64 -6.39 7.70
CA TYR A 223 26.17 -5.02 7.60
C TYR A 223 27.69 -5.00 7.85
N THR A 224 28.46 -4.63 6.82
CA THR A 224 29.94 -4.66 6.79
C THR A 224 30.58 -3.33 6.38
N PHE A 225 29.81 -2.25 6.27
CA PHE A 225 30.29 -0.92 5.87
C PHE A 225 31.47 -0.39 6.72
N PRO A 226 31.48 -0.49 8.07
CA PRO A 226 32.63 -0.06 8.86
C PRO A 226 33.87 -0.91 8.64
N GLU A 227 33.72 -2.23 8.55
CA GLU A 227 34.80 -3.20 8.37
C GLU A 227 35.48 -3.09 7.00
N SER A 228 34.69 -2.76 5.98
CA SER A 228 35.16 -2.59 4.60
C SER A 228 35.69 -1.18 4.31
N GLU A 229 35.68 -0.28 5.30
CA GLU A 229 35.99 1.15 5.12
C GLU A 229 35.08 1.82 4.06
N GLY A 230 33.84 1.35 3.94
CA GLY A 230 32.81 1.88 3.05
C GLY A 230 32.81 1.31 1.63
N GLU A 231 33.56 0.25 1.38
CA GLU A 231 33.60 -0.43 0.07
C GLU A 231 32.40 -1.36 -0.14
N THR A 232 31.82 -1.87 0.94
CA THR A 232 30.56 -2.62 0.98
C THR A 232 29.54 -1.86 1.82
N ASP A 233 28.28 -2.15 1.57
CA ASP A 233 27.10 -1.65 2.25
C ASP A 233 27.02 -0.14 2.34
N GLY A 234 27.36 0.52 1.23
CA GLY A 234 27.26 1.96 1.11
C GLY A 234 25.84 2.48 1.36
N PRO A 235 25.70 3.74 1.78
CA PRO A 235 24.39 4.34 1.95
C PRO A 235 23.64 4.39 0.61
N TYR A 236 22.32 4.22 0.68
CA TYR A 236 21.45 4.65 -0.41
C TYR A 236 21.66 6.15 -0.65
N THR A 237 21.59 6.58 -1.91
CA THR A 237 21.78 7.99 -2.26
C THR A 237 20.63 8.54 -3.09
N ALA A 238 20.23 9.77 -2.79
CA ALA A 238 19.31 10.57 -3.58
C ALA A 238 20.02 11.87 -3.96
N ASP A 239 20.04 12.20 -5.25
CA ASP A 239 20.76 13.36 -5.81
C ASP A 239 22.23 13.46 -5.37
N GLY A 240 22.88 12.30 -5.24
CA GLY A 240 24.29 12.17 -4.83
C GLY A 240 24.55 12.44 -3.35
N SER A 241 23.51 12.56 -2.53
CA SER A 241 23.59 12.68 -1.06
C SER A 241 23.02 11.41 -0.40
N PRO A 242 23.53 10.97 0.76
CA PRO A 242 22.95 9.86 1.50
C PRO A 242 21.48 10.11 1.84
N VAL A 243 20.65 9.07 1.76
CA VAL A 243 19.25 9.09 2.19
C VAL A 243 19.21 9.06 3.71
N VAL A 244 18.85 10.21 4.30
CA VAL A 244 18.77 10.40 5.75
C VAL A 244 17.54 11.21 6.13
N ASP A 245 17.15 11.09 7.39
CA ASP A 245 16.26 12.01 8.07
C ASP A 245 16.92 12.51 9.38
N THR A 246 16.26 13.37 10.15
CA THR A 246 16.76 13.80 11.45
C THR A 246 15.64 13.81 12.47
N ALA A 247 15.88 13.21 13.64
CA ALA A 247 14.94 13.17 14.74
C ALA A 247 15.63 13.44 16.07
N MET A 248 14.91 14.05 17.01
CA MET A 248 15.36 14.21 18.39
C MET A 248 14.97 12.99 19.21
N ALA A 249 15.98 12.29 19.74
CA ALA A 249 15.79 11.27 20.76
C ALA A 249 15.88 11.91 22.14
N MET A 250 14.84 11.72 22.95
CA MET A 250 14.68 12.37 24.26
C MET A 250 14.63 11.31 25.37
N PRO A 251 15.77 11.05 26.05
CA PRO A 251 15.79 10.13 27.19
C PRO A 251 14.74 10.51 28.23
N SER A 252 13.88 9.57 28.59
CA SER A 252 12.74 9.81 29.50
C SER A 252 12.48 8.62 30.41
N ASP A 253 12.35 8.87 31.71
CA ASP A 253 11.87 7.86 32.67
C ASP A 253 10.35 7.96 32.90
N THR A 254 9.66 8.80 32.12
CA THR A 254 8.22 9.03 32.22
C THR A 254 7.51 8.33 31.08
N ALA A 255 6.66 7.36 31.40
CA ALA A 255 5.81 6.69 30.43
C ALA A 255 4.81 7.66 29.79
N SER A 256 4.36 7.33 28.58
CA SER A 256 3.27 8.05 27.91
C SER A 256 2.38 7.09 27.12
N VAL A 257 1.12 7.45 26.95
CA VAL A 257 0.14 6.74 26.13
C VAL A 257 -0.60 7.78 25.31
N ASN A 258 -0.82 7.51 24.03
CA ASN A 258 -1.61 8.36 23.14
C ASN A 258 -2.70 7.51 22.47
N TYR A 259 -3.93 8.00 22.53
CA TYR A 259 -5.10 7.32 22.01
C TYR A 259 -6.01 8.29 21.25
N THR A 260 -6.24 8.01 19.98
CA THR A 260 -7.24 8.72 19.19
C THR A 260 -8.56 7.93 19.18
N ALA A 261 -9.67 8.66 19.34
CA ALA A 261 -11.01 8.10 19.22
C ALA A 261 -11.17 7.39 17.87
N GLN A 262 -11.79 6.20 17.88
CA GLN A 262 -11.84 5.33 16.71
C GLN A 262 -13.13 4.51 16.66
N ALA A 263 -13.42 4.00 15.45
CA ALA A 263 -14.38 2.93 15.27
C ALA A 263 -13.75 1.58 15.63
N THR A 264 -14.54 0.67 16.20
CA THR A 264 -14.11 -0.69 16.52
C THR A 264 -15.27 -1.65 16.31
N GLY A 265 -15.00 -2.91 15.95
CA GLY A 265 -15.98 -3.99 16.05
C GLY A 265 -16.33 -4.35 17.50
N GLY A 266 -15.66 -3.76 18.47
CA GLY A 266 -15.86 -3.96 19.90
C GLY A 266 -14.98 -5.07 20.48
N TYR A 267 -14.11 -5.72 19.70
CA TYR A 267 -13.29 -6.84 20.14
C TYR A 267 -11.83 -6.46 20.38
N SER A 268 -11.34 -5.39 19.76
CA SER A 268 -10.05 -4.79 20.08
C SER A 268 -10.09 -3.27 20.11
N VAL A 269 -9.05 -2.68 20.69
CA VAL A 269 -8.76 -1.25 20.61
C VAL A 269 -7.31 -1.08 20.16
N VAL A 270 -7.06 -0.20 19.19
CA VAL A 270 -5.70 0.17 18.77
C VAL A 270 -5.27 1.43 19.51
N VAL A 271 -4.13 1.39 20.17
CA VAL A 271 -3.54 2.54 20.88
C VAL A 271 -2.41 3.08 20.02
N ASP A 272 -2.55 4.33 19.54
CA ASP A 272 -1.65 4.95 18.56
C ASP A 272 -0.17 4.82 18.95
N SER A 273 0.14 5.08 20.23
CA SER A 273 1.49 4.84 20.75
C SER A 273 1.52 4.70 22.27
N ALA A 274 2.50 3.95 22.76
CA ALA A 274 2.84 3.85 24.16
C ALA A 274 4.36 3.85 24.34
N TYR A 275 4.87 4.73 25.20
CA TYR A 275 6.26 4.71 25.64
C TYR A 275 6.32 4.14 27.06
N LEU A 276 7.02 3.01 27.22
CA LEU A 276 7.15 2.27 28.48
C LEU A 276 8.65 2.20 28.86
N PRO A 277 9.13 3.03 29.80
CA PRO A 277 10.56 3.14 30.06
C PRO A 277 11.18 1.86 30.65
N ASP A 278 10.41 1.06 31.38
CA ASP A 278 10.85 -0.21 31.97
C ASP A 278 10.13 -1.42 31.34
N GLY A 279 9.45 -1.24 30.20
CA GLY A 279 8.59 -2.26 29.59
C GLY A 279 7.25 -2.44 30.34
N GLY A 280 6.48 -3.46 29.98
CA GLY A 280 5.22 -3.81 30.64
C GLY A 280 4.06 -3.92 29.66
N PHE A 281 2.93 -3.29 29.96
CA PHE A 281 1.66 -3.53 29.27
C PHE A 281 0.88 -2.24 29.00
N VAL A 282 -0.01 -2.30 28.01
CA VAL A 282 -1.09 -1.33 27.83
C VAL A 282 -2.40 -2.03 28.16
N THR A 283 -3.08 -1.56 29.21
CA THR A 283 -4.37 -2.06 29.67
C THR A 283 -5.47 -1.10 29.27
N VAL A 284 -6.50 -1.61 28.59
CA VAL A 284 -7.69 -0.82 28.24
C VAL A 284 -8.72 -0.92 29.34
N HIS A 285 -9.06 0.21 29.94
CA HIS A 285 -10.18 0.33 30.86
C HIS A 285 -11.40 0.96 30.17
N ASP A 286 -12.60 0.76 30.73
CA ASP A 286 -13.74 1.61 30.44
C ASP A 286 -13.76 2.87 31.34
N GLY A 287 -14.67 3.82 31.04
CA GLY A 287 -14.79 5.08 31.77
C GLY A 287 -15.04 4.97 33.29
N THR A 288 -15.53 3.83 33.81
CA THR A 288 -15.77 3.63 35.24
C THR A 288 -14.48 3.59 36.07
N VAL A 289 -13.32 3.43 35.43
CA VAL A 289 -12.01 3.60 36.10
C VAL A 289 -11.89 4.99 36.73
N THR A 290 -12.43 6.02 36.08
CA THR A 290 -12.44 7.40 36.58
C THR A 290 -13.41 7.63 37.73
N GLU A 291 -14.33 6.67 37.95
CA GLU A 291 -15.27 6.62 39.06
C GLU A 291 -14.74 5.79 40.24
N GLY A 292 -13.52 5.24 40.11
CA GLY A 292 -12.85 4.44 41.14
C GLY A 292 -13.06 2.93 41.01
N GLN A 293 -13.69 2.44 39.94
CA GLN A 293 -13.85 1.01 39.67
C GLN A 293 -12.60 0.44 38.98
N VAL A 294 -11.48 0.37 39.69
CA VAL A 294 -10.17 0.04 39.10
C VAL A 294 -10.14 -1.33 38.44
N PHE A 295 -10.53 -2.40 39.15
CA PHE A 295 -10.44 -3.77 38.62
C PHE A 295 -11.60 -4.13 37.68
N GLU A 296 -12.82 -3.68 38.00
CA GLU A 296 -14.02 -4.02 37.21
C GLU A 296 -14.06 -3.29 35.86
N SER A 297 -13.29 -2.22 35.70
CA SER A 297 -13.20 -1.46 34.45
C SER A 297 -12.26 -2.06 33.42
N ILE A 298 -11.41 -3.05 33.78
CA ILE A 298 -10.46 -3.67 32.85
C ILE A 298 -11.24 -4.39 31.74
N ARG A 299 -10.92 -4.07 30.49
CA ARG A 299 -11.55 -4.65 29.29
C ARG A 299 -10.60 -5.54 28.50
N GLY A 300 -9.30 -5.31 28.60
CA GLY A 300 -8.26 -6.16 28.01
C GLY A 300 -6.88 -5.58 28.25
N THR A 301 -5.85 -6.40 28.02
CA THR A 301 -4.45 -6.02 28.19
C THR A 301 -3.62 -6.51 27.01
N SER A 302 -2.65 -5.72 26.56
CA SER A 302 -1.69 -6.13 25.53
C SER A 302 -0.88 -7.35 25.97
N ALA A 303 -0.19 -7.99 25.02
CA ALA A 303 0.98 -8.79 25.37
C ALA A 303 2.06 -7.91 26.04
N TYR A 304 3.06 -8.54 26.66
CA TYR A 304 4.22 -7.81 27.16
C TYR A 304 4.89 -7.03 26.03
N LEU A 305 5.21 -5.77 26.33
CA LEU A 305 5.91 -4.83 25.48
C LEU A 305 7.26 -4.53 26.12
N GLU A 306 8.33 -4.77 25.38
CA GLU A 306 9.70 -4.47 25.80
C GLU A 306 9.88 -2.97 26.16
N PRO A 307 10.93 -2.58 26.91
CA PRO A 307 11.21 -1.17 27.15
C PRO A 307 11.34 -0.35 25.87
N GLY A 308 10.71 0.83 25.83
CA GLY A 308 10.80 1.77 24.71
C GLY A 308 9.46 2.24 24.17
N LEU A 309 9.51 2.86 22.98
CA LEU A 309 8.34 3.33 22.24
C LEU A 309 7.74 2.21 21.42
N HIS A 310 6.42 2.08 21.46
CA HIS A 310 5.61 1.20 20.62
C HIS A 310 4.53 2.02 19.93
N ARG A 311 4.21 1.65 18.69
CA ARG A 311 3.15 2.26 17.87
C ARG A 311 2.12 1.19 17.50
N ASP A 312 0.89 1.63 17.22
CA ASP A 312 -0.19 0.77 16.73
C ASP A 312 -0.47 -0.44 17.66
N VAL A 313 -0.44 -0.21 18.97
CA VAL A 313 -0.59 -1.27 19.97
C VAL A 313 -2.04 -1.75 20.00
N ARG A 314 -2.30 -2.88 19.35
CA ARG A 314 -3.62 -3.52 19.37
C ARG A 314 -3.83 -4.34 20.65
N VAL A 315 -4.85 -3.95 21.42
CA VAL A 315 -5.28 -4.62 22.65
C VAL A 315 -6.56 -5.40 22.39
N THR A 316 -6.48 -6.73 22.44
CA THR A 316 -7.66 -7.61 22.41
C THR A 316 -8.43 -7.49 23.72
N LEU A 317 -9.75 -7.37 23.64
CA LEU A 317 -10.62 -7.25 24.79
C LEU A 317 -11.11 -8.62 25.27
N ASP A 318 -10.98 -8.88 26.58
CA ASP A 318 -11.49 -10.10 27.24
C ASP A 318 -13.02 -10.17 27.19
N SER A 319 -13.67 -9.01 27.11
CA SER A 319 -15.11 -8.88 26.93
C SER A 319 -15.41 -7.75 25.96
N PRO A 320 -16.19 -8.02 24.89
CA PRO A 320 -16.39 -7.02 23.85
C PRO A 320 -17.18 -5.83 24.36
N LEU A 321 -16.90 -4.67 23.78
CA LEU A 321 -17.71 -3.45 23.94
C LEU A 321 -19.04 -3.66 23.22
N ASN A 322 -20.16 -3.41 23.90
CA ASN A 322 -21.49 -3.63 23.34
C ASN A 322 -22.17 -2.33 22.87
N GLU A 323 -21.59 -1.19 23.21
CA GLU A 323 -22.09 0.13 22.85
C GLU A 323 -20.91 1.12 22.83
N THR A 324 -21.07 2.21 22.07
CA THR A 324 -20.11 3.31 22.07
C THR A 324 -19.86 3.80 23.49
N THR A 325 -18.60 3.81 23.90
CA THR A 325 -18.20 4.17 25.26
C THR A 325 -16.84 4.87 25.26
N THR A 326 -16.56 5.60 26.33
CA THR A 326 -15.20 6.05 26.62
C THR A 326 -14.36 4.86 27.05
N VAL A 327 -13.19 4.71 26.42
CA VAL A 327 -12.11 3.83 26.85
C VAL A 327 -10.95 4.66 27.39
N VAL A 328 -10.18 4.06 28.29
CA VAL A 328 -9.05 4.69 28.97
C VAL A 328 -7.86 3.72 28.91
N PRO A 329 -7.07 3.74 27.82
CA PRO A 329 -5.80 3.03 27.78
C PRO A 329 -4.85 3.55 28.87
N MET A 330 -4.26 2.62 29.63
CA MET A 330 -3.39 2.88 30.76
C MET A 330 -2.08 2.10 30.60
N ALA A 331 -0.95 2.76 30.83
CA ALA A 331 0.34 2.09 30.87
C ALA A 331 0.54 1.39 32.21
N HIS A 332 0.89 0.10 32.18
CA HIS A 332 1.24 -0.72 33.33
C HIS A 332 2.69 -1.18 33.24
N MET A 333 3.37 -1.22 34.38
CA MET A 333 4.74 -1.73 34.51
C MET A 333 4.69 -3.23 34.75
N ASP A 334 5.67 -4.00 34.28
CA ASP A 334 5.91 -5.37 34.77
C ASP A 334 6.78 -5.26 36.03
N THR A 335 6.18 -5.38 37.21
CA THR A 335 6.90 -5.04 38.47
C THR A 335 7.62 -6.21 39.11
N ASP A 336 7.31 -7.44 38.69
CA ASP A 336 7.91 -8.67 39.18
C ASP A 336 8.73 -9.42 38.13
N ASP A 337 8.92 -8.81 36.95
CA ASP A 337 9.78 -9.24 35.85
C ASP A 337 9.40 -10.64 35.34
N ASP A 338 8.10 -10.94 35.29
CA ASP A 338 7.58 -12.25 34.87
C ASP A 338 6.88 -12.24 33.50
N GLU A 339 6.85 -11.07 32.85
CA GLU A 339 6.26 -10.80 31.53
C GLU A 339 4.77 -11.19 31.43
N THR A 340 4.09 -11.36 32.57
CA THR A 340 2.69 -11.76 32.66
C THR A 340 1.89 -10.71 33.42
N TYR A 341 0.77 -10.26 32.86
CA TYR A 341 -0.08 -9.30 33.54
C TYR A 341 -0.86 -9.95 34.72
N THR A 342 -0.54 -9.54 35.95
CA THR A 342 -1.06 -10.06 37.22
C THR A 342 -1.63 -8.97 38.15
N PHE A 343 -1.89 -7.76 37.64
CA PHE A 343 -2.46 -6.66 38.41
C PHE A 343 -3.79 -7.01 39.12
N PRO A 344 -4.79 -7.65 38.46
CA PRO A 344 -6.02 -8.05 39.15
C PRO A 344 -5.81 -9.12 40.23
N GLU A 345 -5.00 -10.14 39.95
CA GLU A 345 -4.72 -11.28 40.84
C GLU A 345 -3.96 -10.87 42.09
N SER A 346 -3.05 -9.90 41.95
CA SER A 346 -2.24 -9.34 43.03
C SER A 346 -2.95 -8.24 43.83
N GLU A 347 -4.20 -7.91 43.48
CA GLU A 347 -4.92 -6.74 44.03
C GLU A 347 -4.13 -5.42 43.86
N GLY A 348 -3.37 -5.31 42.76
CA GLY A 348 -2.54 -4.16 42.41
C GLY A 348 -1.19 -4.08 43.12
N GLU A 349 -0.74 -5.16 43.78
CA GLU A 349 0.62 -5.25 44.34
C GLU A 349 1.68 -5.49 43.24
N ALA A 350 1.32 -6.28 42.22
CA ALA A 350 2.08 -6.46 41.00
C ALA A 350 1.41 -5.69 39.86
N ASP A 351 2.20 -5.35 38.86
CA ASP A 351 1.86 -4.69 37.60
C ASP A 351 1.05 -3.42 37.75
N GLY A 352 1.45 -2.61 38.73
CA GLY A 352 0.85 -1.31 38.96
C GLY A 352 0.98 -0.38 37.74
N PRO A 353 0.10 0.63 37.62
CA PRO A 353 0.20 1.58 36.54
C PRO A 353 1.48 2.41 36.66
N TYR A 354 2.04 2.79 35.51
CA TYR A 354 2.98 3.90 35.47
C TYR A 354 2.32 5.16 36.02
N THR A 355 3.08 5.98 36.74
CA THR A 355 2.56 7.24 37.29
C THR A 355 3.42 8.44 36.91
N ALA A 356 2.78 9.54 36.53
CA ALA A 356 3.37 10.84 36.28
C ALA A 356 2.69 11.88 37.17
N ASP A 357 3.47 12.69 37.89
CA ASP A 357 2.96 13.68 38.86
C ASP A 357 1.98 13.09 39.89
N GLY A 358 2.16 11.81 40.24
CA GLY A 358 1.33 11.08 41.20
C GLY A 358 -0.03 10.63 40.68
N SER A 359 -0.27 10.71 39.36
CA SER A 359 -1.46 10.19 38.68
C SER A 359 -1.08 9.09 37.70
N PRO A 360 -1.95 8.08 37.44
CA PRO A 360 -1.70 7.08 36.41
C PRO A 360 -1.48 7.70 35.03
N VAL A 361 -0.56 7.13 34.26
CA VAL A 361 -0.33 7.49 32.86
C VAL A 361 -1.43 6.85 32.01
N VAL A 362 -2.35 7.70 31.55
CA VAL A 362 -3.52 7.31 30.75
C VAL A 362 -3.74 8.30 29.63
N ASP A 363 -4.44 7.85 28.60
CA ASP A 363 -5.20 8.71 27.71
C ASP A 363 -6.66 8.22 27.65
N SER A 364 -7.56 8.99 27.06
CA SER A 364 -8.97 8.61 26.95
C SER A 364 -9.62 9.16 25.70
N GLY A 365 -10.48 8.35 25.10
CA GLY A 365 -11.26 8.75 23.94
C GLY A 365 -12.49 7.85 23.77
N GLU A 366 -13.31 8.19 22.78
CA GLU A 366 -14.49 7.41 22.43
C GLU A 366 -14.11 6.23 21.54
N ALA A 367 -14.57 5.04 21.90
CA ALA A 367 -14.55 3.85 21.05
C ALA A 367 -15.97 3.65 20.51
N THR A 368 -16.17 3.94 19.22
CA THR A 368 -17.47 3.79 18.54
C THR A 368 -17.67 2.36 18.10
N VAL A 369 -18.59 1.65 18.77
CA VAL A 369 -18.88 0.25 18.45
C VAL A 369 -19.70 0.16 17.16
N SER A 370 -19.04 -0.33 16.11
CA SER A 370 -19.57 -0.48 14.75
C SER A 370 -18.84 -1.63 14.06
N ALA A 371 -17.81 -1.32 13.27
CA ALA A 371 -16.91 -2.27 12.65
C ALA A 371 -15.53 -1.62 12.47
N SER A 372 -14.52 -2.42 12.15
CA SER A 372 -13.24 -1.96 11.63
C SER A 372 -12.79 -2.87 10.50
N VAL A 373 -12.07 -2.31 9.53
CA VAL A 373 -11.54 -3.03 8.35
C VAL A 373 -10.10 -2.60 8.17
N ASP A 374 -9.18 -3.56 8.13
CA ASP A 374 -7.79 -3.34 7.75
C ASP A 374 -7.60 -3.91 6.34
N TYR A 375 -7.09 -3.07 5.44
CA TYR A 375 -6.77 -3.45 4.07
C TYR A 375 -5.55 -2.69 3.59
N THR A 376 -4.49 -3.43 3.26
CA THR A 376 -3.20 -2.90 2.83
C THR A 376 -2.96 -3.12 1.33
N THR A 377 -1.99 -2.40 0.77
CA THR A 377 -1.55 -2.59 -0.61
C THR A 377 -1.08 -4.02 -0.81
N LYS A 378 -1.57 -4.70 -1.85
CA LYS A 378 -1.23 -6.10 -2.11
C LYS A 378 -1.40 -6.48 -3.58
N ALA A 379 -0.74 -7.57 -3.97
CA ALA A 379 -1.01 -8.23 -5.22
C ALA A 379 -2.27 -9.11 -5.12
N SER A 380 -3.00 -9.25 -6.23
CA SER A 380 -4.15 -10.13 -6.39
C SER A 380 -4.01 -10.92 -7.69
N ASP A 381 -4.62 -12.11 -7.72
CA ASP A 381 -4.79 -12.88 -8.95
C ASP A 381 -5.90 -12.32 -9.85
N GLY A 382 -6.58 -11.25 -9.44
CA GLY A 382 -7.67 -10.60 -10.15
C GLY A 382 -9.03 -11.26 -9.92
N ALA A 383 -9.09 -12.50 -9.43
CA ALA A 383 -10.34 -13.23 -9.17
C ALA A 383 -10.73 -13.21 -7.68
N THR A 384 -9.75 -13.10 -6.79
CA THR A 384 -9.93 -13.07 -5.35
C THR A 384 -9.14 -11.95 -4.70
N VAL A 385 -9.69 -11.40 -3.63
CA VAL A 385 -9.04 -10.38 -2.81
C VAL A 385 -9.10 -10.82 -1.36
N VAL A 386 -7.98 -10.72 -0.66
CA VAL A 386 -7.89 -11.03 0.78
C VAL A 386 -7.94 -9.71 1.55
N VAL A 387 -8.93 -9.54 2.42
CA VAL A 387 -9.00 -8.43 3.38
C VAL A 387 -8.27 -8.84 4.65
N ASP A 388 -7.33 -8.04 5.13
CA ASP A 388 -6.35 -8.46 6.16
C ASP A 388 -7.06 -8.80 7.47
N ARG A 389 -7.91 -7.87 7.94
CA ARG A 389 -8.67 -8.04 9.17
C ARG A 389 -9.99 -7.31 9.09
N VAL A 390 -11.05 -7.92 9.62
CA VAL A 390 -12.35 -7.27 9.81
C VAL A 390 -12.88 -7.59 11.19
N GLU A 391 -13.29 -6.57 11.93
CA GLU A 391 -14.06 -6.73 13.16
C GLU A 391 -15.47 -6.22 12.98
N LEU A 392 -16.46 -7.04 13.32
CA LEU A 392 -17.87 -6.68 13.20
C LEU A 392 -18.56 -6.76 14.58
N SER A 393 -19.19 -5.68 15.02
CA SER A 393 -19.97 -5.67 16.27
C SER A 393 -21.23 -6.52 16.20
N GLN A 394 -21.73 -6.78 15.00
CA GLN A 394 -22.85 -7.68 14.71
C GLN A 394 -22.49 -8.56 13.50
N GLY A 395 -23.35 -9.53 13.15
CA GLY A 395 -23.13 -10.31 11.93
C GLY A 395 -23.27 -9.47 10.67
N GLY A 396 -22.60 -9.86 9.60
CA GLY A 396 -22.63 -9.12 8.35
C GLY A 396 -21.70 -9.68 7.26
N PHE A 397 -21.20 -8.79 6.44
CA PHE A 397 -20.40 -9.10 5.25
C PHE A 397 -19.28 -8.08 5.07
N VAL A 398 -18.31 -8.44 4.24
CA VAL A 398 -17.33 -7.51 3.68
C VAL A 398 -17.53 -7.50 2.18
N THR A 399 -17.81 -6.31 1.65
CA THR A 399 -18.09 -6.09 0.23
C THR A 399 -16.94 -5.30 -0.38
N ILE A 400 -16.44 -5.75 -1.51
CA ILE A 400 -15.40 -5.08 -2.28
C ILE A 400 -16.07 -4.12 -3.24
N HIS A 401 -15.69 -2.85 -3.16
CA HIS A 401 -16.08 -1.83 -4.12
C HIS A 401 -14.92 -1.45 -5.04
N ASP A 402 -15.23 -1.20 -6.30
CA ASP A 402 -14.30 -0.63 -7.28
C ASP A 402 -14.24 0.92 -7.18
N PRO A 403 -13.35 1.59 -7.94
CA PRO A 403 -13.22 3.04 -7.96
C PRO A 403 -14.48 3.82 -8.33
N SER A 404 -15.46 3.21 -9.01
CA SER A 404 -16.70 3.88 -9.41
C SER A 404 -17.54 4.30 -8.20
N LEU A 405 -17.32 3.71 -7.01
CA LEU A 405 -17.90 4.14 -5.74
C LEU A 405 -17.64 5.63 -5.46
N SER A 406 -16.42 6.09 -5.73
CA SER A 406 -16.03 7.51 -5.57
C SER A 406 -16.84 8.44 -6.49
N GLY A 407 -17.39 7.89 -7.58
CA GLY A 407 -18.26 8.58 -8.52
C GLY A 407 -19.74 8.57 -8.16
N GLY A 408 -20.07 7.96 -7.02
CA GLY A 408 -21.43 7.82 -6.55
C GLY A 408 -22.17 6.62 -7.13
N ALA A 409 -21.47 5.70 -7.80
CA ALA A 409 -22.04 4.43 -8.25
C ALA A 409 -22.19 3.46 -7.07
N VAL A 410 -23.10 3.76 -6.14
CA VAL A 410 -23.22 3.03 -4.86
C VAL A 410 -23.48 1.53 -5.03
N PHE A 411 -24.32 1.15 -5.99
CA PHE A 411 -24.70 -0.26 -6.21
C PHE A 411 -23.83 -0.95 -7.25
N ASP A 412 -23.54 -0.26 -8.36
CA ASP A 412 -22.80 -0.84 -9.48
C ASP A 412 -21.30 -1.04 -9.16
N SER A 413 -20.76 -0.32 -8.17
CA SER A 413 -19.38 -0.50 -7.72
C SER A 413 -19.14 -1.80 -6.95
N VAL A 414 -20.19 -2.52 -6.55
CA VAL A 414 -20.05 -3.79 -5.82
C VAL A 414 -19.50 -4.85 -6.78
N VAL A 415 -18.26 -5.27 -6.57
CA VAL A 415 -17.55 -6.24 -7.44
C VAL A 415 -17.32 -7.59 -6.77
N GLY A 416 -17.62 -7.74 -5.48
CA GLY A 416 -17.57 -9.03 -4.79
C GLY A 416 -18.00 -8.89 -3.34
N THR A 417 -18.54 -9.96 -2.74
CA THR A 417 -18.95 -9.96 -1.33
C THR A 417 -18.57 -11.27 -0.65
N SER A 418 -18.08 -11.17 0.59
CA SER A 418 -17.76 -12.33 1.42
C SER A 418 -19.00 -13.19 1.67
N MET A 419 -18.76 -14.43 2.12
CA MET A 419 -19.82 -15.16 2.84
C MET A 419 -20.18 -14.42 4.13
N TYR A 420 -21.34 -14.74 4.71
CA TYR A 420 -21.75 -14.19 6.00
C TYR A 420 -20.67 -14.43 7.06
N LEU A 421 -20.31 -13.35 7.74
CA LEU A 421 -19.38 -13.30 8.86
C LEU A 421 -20.17 -13.06 10.14
N PRO A 422 -20.12 -13.97 11.13
CA PRO A 422 -20.65 -13.69 12.47
C PRO A 422 -19.99 -12.48 13.13
N ALA A 423 -20.63 -11.91 14.16
CA ALA A 423 -19.98 -10.89 14.99
C ALA A 423 -18.65 -11.43 15.58
N GLY A 424 -17.59 -10.62 15.55
CA GLY A 424 -16.26 -11.05 15.95
C GLY A 424 -15.14 -10.47 15.10
N VAL A 425 -13.94 -11.00 15.33
CA VAL A 425 -12.72 -10.74 14.56
C VAL A 425 -12.58 -11.83 13.49
N HIS A 426 -12.31 -11.40 12.26
CA HIS A 426 -11.98 -12.25 11.13
C HIS A 426 -10.67 -11.76 10.53
N GLU A 427 -9.78 -12.70 10.23
CA GLU A 427 -8.48 -12.43 9.61
C GLU A 427 -8.46 -13.13 8.25
N ASP A 428 -7.68 -12.60 7.31
CA ASP A 428 -7.47 -13.18 5.98
C ASP A 428 -8.80 -13.51 5.26
N VAL A 429 -9.73 -12.55 5.26
CA VAL A 429 -11.06 -12.74 4.67
C VAL A 429 -10.93 -12.72 3.15
N GLU A 430 -10.94 -13.92 2.54
CA GLU A 430 -10.98 -14.10 1.10
C GLU A 430 -12.37 -13.74 0.53
N VAL A 431 -12.40 -12.84 -0.45
CA VAL A 431 -13.58 -12.46 -1.21
C VAL A 431 -13.37 -12.79 -2.67
N THR A 432 -14.22 -13.66 -3.22
CA THR A 432 -14.28 -13.90 -4.66
C THR A 432 -15.02 -12.75 -5.33
N LEU A 433 -14.43 -12.23 -6.41
CA LEU A 433 -15.05 -11.18 -7.22
C LEU A 433 -16.09 -11.80 -8.17
N ASP A 434 -17.22 -11.12 -8.35
CA ASP A 434 -18.29 -11.54 -9.25
C ASP A 434 -17.82 -11.58 -10.71
N GLU A 435 -16.97 -10.61 -11.07
CA GLU A 435 -16.18 -10.60 -12.29
C GLU A 435 -14.71 -10.32 -11.93
N PRO A 436 -13.74 -11.04 -12.54
CA PRO A 436 -12.33 -10.75 -12.31
C PRO A 436 -11.98 -9.32 -12.71
N ILE A 437 -11.22 -8.64 -11.85
CA ILE A 437 -10.62 -7.36 -12.18
C ILE A 437 -9.39 -7.61 -13.06
N ARG A 438 -9.17 -6.72 -14.05
CA ARG A 438 -8.19 -6.93 -15.12
C ARG A 438 -7.05 -5.90 -15.14
N SER A 439 -7.12 -4.92 -14.25
CA SER A 439 -6.15 -3.86 -14.10
C SER A 439 -5.95 -3.58 -12.63
N SER A 440 -4.73 -3.14 -12.30
CA SER A 440 -4.44 -2.62 -10.97
C SER A 440 -5.27 -1.38 -10.68
N GLN A 441 -5.84 -1.33 -9.49
CA GLN A 441 -6.76 -0.26 -9.10
C GLN A 441 -6.90 -0.15 -7.59
N VAL A 442 -7.52 0.93 -7.12
CA VAL A 442 -7.86 1.06 -5.70
C VAL A 442 -9.17 0.33 -5.43
N LEU A 443 -9.11 -0.72 -4.63
CA LEU A 443 -10.31 -1.38 -4.10
C LEU A 443 -10.66 -0.81 -2.73
N THR A 444 -11.96 -0.77 -2.44
CA THR A 444 -12.51 -0.29 -1.18
C THR A 444 -13.36 -1.37 -0.51
N PRO A 445 -12.75 -2.28 0.27
CA PRO A 445 -13.49 -3.12 1.20
C PRO A 445 -14.36 -2.30 2.16
N MET A 446 -15.64 -2.63 2.23
CA MET A 446 -16.65 -2.01 3.07
C MET A 446 -17.34 -3.06 3.94
N ALA A 447 -17.48 -2.78 5.23
CA ALA A 447 -18.25 -3.65 6.11
C ALA A 447 -19.75 -3.39 5.94
N HIS A 448 -20.55 -4.44 5.75
CA HIS A 448 -22.02 -4.39 5.65
C HIS A 448 -22.69 -5.20 6.77
N MET A 449 -23.84 -4.75 7.25
CA MET A 449 -24.64 -5.46 8.26
C MET A 449 -25.55 -6.51 7.60
N ASP A 450 -25.88 -7.60 8.29
CA ASP A 450 -27.07 -8.41 7.94
C ASP A 450 -28.28 -7.84 8.70
N THR A 451 -29.00 -6.93 8.06
CA THR A 451 -30.08 -6.15 8.72
C THR A 451 -31.40 -6.90 8.82
N ASN A 452 -31.59 -7.90 7.96
CA ASN A 452 -32.84 -8.64 7.86
C ASN A 452 -32.72 -10.06 8.48
N GLY A 453 -31.50 -10.47 8.85
CA GLY A 453 -31.19 -11.70 9.57
C GLY A 453 -31.33 -12.95 8.73
N ASN A 454 -31.12 -12.85 7.41
CA ASN A 454 -31.25 -13.98 6.49
C ASN A 454 -29.90 -14.57 6.04
N GLU A 455 -28.79 -14.01 6.51
CA GLU A 455 -27.41 -14.40 6.18
C GLU A 455 -27.08 -14.38 4.67
N ALA A 456 -27.86 -13.62 3.88
CA ALA A 456 -27.66 -13.40 2.45
C ALA A 456 -27.48 -11.91 2.17
N TYR A 457 -26.54 -11.56 1.30
CA TYR A 457 -26.28 -10.16 0.97
C TYR A 457 -27.35 -9.62 0.01
N ASP A 458 -28.19 -8.71 0.51
CA ASP A 458 -29.32 -8.14 -0.22
C ASP A 458 -29.17 -6.64 -0.56
N PHE A 459 -28.03 -6.01 -0.25
CA PHE A 459 -27.84 -4.56 -0.43
C PHE A 459 -28.16 -4.07 -1.85
N VAL A 460 -27.57 -4.72 -2.87
CA VAL A 460 -27.79 -4.35 -4.28
C VAL A 460 -29.23 -4.63 -4.71
N THR A 461 -29.75 -5.83 -4.40
CA THR A 461 -31.08 -6.24 -4.87
C THR A 461 -32.23 -5.51 -4.18
N SER A 462 -31.99 -5.01 -2.97
CA SER A 462 -32.94 -4.21 -2.19
C SER A 462 -32.78 -2.70 -2.40
N GLU A 463 -31.87 -2.26 -3.26
CA GLU A 463 -31.52 -0.84 -3.46
C GLU A 463 -31.17 -0.13 -2.13
N GLY A 464 -30.46 -0.85 -1.25
CA GLY A 464 -29.98 -0.37 0.05
C GLY A 464 -31.02 -0.39 1.18
N GLU A 465 -32.21 -0.95 0.96
CA GLU A 465 -33.21 -1.13 2.04
C GLU A 465 -32.80 -2.20 3.06
N SER A 466 -32.05 -3.21 2.62
CA SER A 466 -31.39 -4.21 3.45
C SER A 466 -29.88 -4.09 3.31
N ASP A 467 -29.20 -4.53 4.35
CA ASP A 467 -27.76 -4.78 4.42
C ASP A 467 -26.91 -3.57 4.11
N GLY A 468 -27.33 -2.43 4.64
CA GLY A 468 -26.57 -1.20 4.57
C GLY A 468 -25.19 -1.33 5.24
N PRO A 469 -24.26 -0.43 4.89
CA PRO A 469 -22.92 -0.44 5.44
C PRO A 469 -22.93 -0.17 6.94
N TYR A 470 -21.99 -0.77 7.66
CA TYR A 470 -21.60 -0.29 8.99
C TYR A 470 -21.18 1.16 8.87
N THR A 471 -21.58 1.99 9.84
CA THR A 471 -21.24 3.41 9.86
C THR A 471 -20.53 3.79 11.16
N ALA A 472 -19.52 4.63 11.06
CA ALA A 472 -18.87 5.28 12.20
C ALA A 472 -18.57 6.74 11.85
N ASP A 473 -18.69 7.65 12.82
CA ASP A 473 -18.42 9.08 12.66
C ASP A 473 -19.15 9.76 11.47
N GLY A 474 -20.30 9.20 11.07
CA GLY A 474 -21.13 9.70 9.98
C GLY A 474 -20.73 9.20 8.58
N GLY A 475 -19.73 8.34 8.46
CA GLY A 475 -19.30 7.69 7.20
C GLY A 475 -19.46 6.16 7.25
N ALA A 476 -19.35 5.51 6.10
CA ALA A 476 -19.26 4.05 6.02
C ALA A 476 -17.89 3.58 6.56
N VAL A 477 -17.86 2.42 7.21
CA VAL A 477 -16.61 1.79 7.63
C VAL A 477 -15.98 1.10 6.42
N VAL A 478 -14.89 1.70 5.93
CA VAL A 478 -14.15 1.24 4.75
C VAL A 478 -12.65 1.29 5.01
N ALA A 479 -11.90 0.50 4.24
CA ALA A 479 -10.48 0.71 4.02
C ALA A 479 -10.22 0.68 2.52
N SER A 480 -9.32 1.53 2.02
CA SER A 480 -9.00 1.60 0.59
C SER A 480 -7.49 1.46 0.42
N ALA A 481 -7.07 0.60 -0.50
CA ALA A 481 -5.66 0.41 -0.83
C ALA A 481 -5.50 0.01 -2.30
N HIS A 482 -4.29 0.18 -2.83
CA HIS A 482 -3.96 -0.23 -4.18
C HIS A 482 -3.88 -1.76 -4.26
N THR A 483 -4.58 -2.34 -5.23
CA THR A 483 -4.56 -3.78 -5.51
C THR A 483 -3.89 -3.97 -6.86
N SER A 484 -2.68 -4.53 -6.86
CA SER A 484 -1.93 -4.78 -8.09
C SER A 484 -2.37 -6.10 -8.72
N VAL A 485 -2.64 -6.07 -10.02
CA VAL A 485 -3.12 -7.22 -10.81
C VAL A 485 -2.15 -7.38 -11.98
N ASN A 486 -1.08 -8.15 -11.75
CA ASN A 486 0.03 -8.33 -12.70
C ASN A 486 0.05 -9.70 -13.36
N ALA A 487 0.01 -9.73 -14.70
CA ALA A 487 0.20 -10.96 -15.45
C ALA A 487 1.71 -11.27 -15.49
N VAL A 488 2.20 -11.98 -14.48
CA VAL A 488 3.63 -12.25 -14.32
C VAL A 488 4.03 -13.45 -15.17
N VAL A 489 5.01 -13.27 -16.05
CA VAL A 489 5.66 -14.37 -16.78
C VAL A 489 7.12 -14.48 -16.32
N THR A 490 7.47 -15.60 -15.72
CA THR A 490 8.86 -15.89 -15.31
C THR A 490 9.45 -16.94 -16.24
N ALA A 491 10.60 -16.64 -16.81
CA ALA A 491 11.37 -17.59 -17.61
C ALA A 491 12.87 -17.47 -17.28
N MET A 492 13.55 -18.60 -17.34
CA MET A 492 14.99 -18.69 -17.06
C MET A 492 15.76 -19.11 -18.30
N ASP A 493 17.05 -18.78 -18.31
CA ASP A 493 18.00 -19.28 -19.30
C ASP A 493 17.96 -20.81 -19.36
N GLN A 494 17.74 -21.34 -20.56
CA GLN A 494 17.58 -22.77 -20.77
C GLN A 494 18.42 -23.27 -21.94
N SER A 495 18.73 -24.57 -21.92
CA SER A 495 19.40 -25.28 -23.00
C SER A 495 18.52 -26.44 -23.45
N GLY A 496 18.22 -26.50 -24.75
CA GLY A 496 17.33 -27.51 -25.31
C GLY A 496 17.72 -27.91 -26.73
N ASP A 497 16.85 -28.68 -27.37
CA ASP A 497 16.97 -29.05 -28.78
C ASP A 497 16.40 -27.99 -29.75
N GLY A 498 15.98 -26.84 -29.20
CA GLY A 498 15.43 -25.70 -29.94
C GLY A 498 13.97 -25.86 -30.32
N THR A 499 13.27 -26.94 -29.93
CA THR A 499 11.88 -27.18 -30.35
C THR A 499 10.81 -26.76 -29.35
N THR A 500 11.19 -26.63 -28.07
CA THR A 500 10.30 -26.24 -26.98
C THR A 500 10.98 -25.19 -26.12
N VAL A 501 10.22 -24.22 -25.64
CA VAL A 501 10.61 -23.30 -24.58
C VAL A 501 9.72 -23.59 -23.37
N THR A 502 10.34 -23.79 -22.21
CA THR A 502 9.61 -23.92 -20.94
C THR A 502 9.59 -22.56 -20.26
N VAL A 503 8.38 -22.09 -19.95
CA VAL A 503 8.14 -20.93 -19.08
C VAL A 503 8.01 -21.46 -17.66
N ASP A 504 8.81 -20.92 -16.74
CA ASP A 504 8.94 -21.44 -15.37
C ASP A 504 7.64 -21.24 -14.59
N SER A 505 7.08 -20.03 -14.68
CA SER A 505 5.73 -19.76 -14.21
C SER A 505 5.06 -18.67 -15.04
N VAL A 506 3.74 -18.73 -15.13
CA VAL A 506 2.91 -17.64 -15.63
C VAL A 506 1.66 -17.48 -14.78
N THR A 507 1.37 -16.27 -14.35
CA THR A 507 0.11 -15.90 -13.70
C THR A 507 -0.75 -15.15 -14.71
N LEU A 508 -1.97 -15.62 -14.96
CA LEU A 508 -2.95 -14.97 -15.83
C LEU A 508 -4.23 -14.70 -15.05
N HIS A 509 -4.74 -13.47 -15.10
CA HIS A 509 -5.90 -13.07 -14.31
C HIS A 509 -7.24 -13.55 -14.88
N ASP A 510 -7.35 -13.61 -16.20
CA ASP A 510 -8.58 -14.03 -16.90
C ASP A 510 -8.30 -15.21 -17.85
N GLY A 511 -7.22 -15.94 -17.57
CA GLY A 511 -6.67 -16.93 -18.46
C GLY A 511 -6.20 -16.32 -19.79
N GLY A 512 -5.77 -17.19 -20.69
CA GLY A 512 -5.22 -16.78 -21.98
C GLY A 512 -4.06 -17.67 -22.40
N PHE A 513 -3.02 -17.07 -22.96
CA PHE A 513 -1.94 -17.77 -23.63
C PHE A 513 -0.61 -17.17 -23.23
N VAL A 514 0.45 -17.96 -23.36
CA VAL A 514 1.80 -17.44 -23.40
C VAL A 514 2.35 -17.66 -24.79
N THR A 515 2.77 -16.58 -25.43
CA THR A 515 3.53 -16.64 -26.67
C THR A 515 5.01 -16.66 -26.35
N VAL A 516 5.79 -17.23 -27.26
CA VAL A 516 7.26 -17.11 -27.24
C VAL A 516 7.63 -16.30 -28.46
N HIS A 517 8.29 -15.17 -28.23
CA HIS A 517 8.81 -14.32 -29.29
C HIS A 517 10.32 -14.50 -29.41
N ASP A 518 10.88 -14.30 -30.60
CA ASP A 518 12.33 -14.10 -30.73
C ASP A 518 12.73 -12.66 -30.37
N GLY A 519 14.04 -12.42 -30.25
CA GLY A 519 14.59 -11.12 -29.88
C GLY A 519 14.22 -9.94 -30.80
N THR A 520 13.61 -10.16 -31.97
CA THR A 520 13.15 -9.03 -32.81
C THR A 520 11.94 -8.31 -32.21
N VAL A 521 11.25 -8.91 -31.24
CA VAL A 521 10.13 -8.24 -30.56
C VAL A 521 10.57 -7.01 -29.78
N THR A 522 11.79 -7.02 -29.23
CA THR A 522 12.36 -5.85 -28.54
C THR A 522 12.77 -4.74 -29.51
N GLU A 523 12.74 -5.03 -30.82
CA GLU A 523 12.94 -4.06 -31.90
C GLU A 523 11.61 -3.63 -32.55
N GLY A 524 10.46 -3.95 -31.93
CA GLY A 524 9.13 -3.54 -32.36
C GLY A 524 8.44 -4.48 -33.35
N ALA A 525 9.01 -5.66 -33.65
CA ALA A 525 8.36 -6.65 -34.50
C ALA A 525 7.32 -7.45 -33.70
N VAL A 526 6.10 -6.94 -33.53
CA VAL A 526 5.10 -7.55 -32.64
C VAL A 526 4.57 -8.90 -33.16
N PHE A 527 4.19 -9.00 -34.45
CA PHE A 527 3.56 -10.21 -34.99
C PHE A 527 4.56 -11.25 -35.53
N GLU A 528 5.56 -10.79 -36.28
CA GLU A 528 6.51 -11.67 -36.99
C GLU A 528 7.53 -12.37 -36.07
N SER A 529 7.65 -11.86 -34.84
CA SER A 529 8.55 -12.42 -33.82
C SER A 529 7.94 -13.61 -33.11
N VAL A 530 6.63 -13.86 -33.19
CA VAL A 530 6.00 -15.03 -32.56
C VAL A 530 6.62 -16.31 -33.14
N ARG A 531 7.11 -17.17 -32.25
CA ARG A 531 7.72 -18.47 -32.55
C ARG A 531 6.95 -19.63 -31.97
N GLY A 532 6.05 -19.40 -31.03
CA GLY A 532 5.16 -20.43 -30.49
C GLY A 532 4.10 -19.81 -29.58
N THR A 533 3.08 -20.60 -29.28
CA THR A 533 1.98 -20.19 -28.39
C THR A 533 1.57 -21.40 -27.55
N SER A 534 1.32 -21.17 -26.26
CA SER A 534 0.80 -22.19 -25.36
C SER A 534 -0.61 -22.62 -25.78
N ALA A 535 -1.09 -23.74 -25.23
CA ALA A 535 -2.52 -23.95 -25.14
C ALA A 535 -3.16 -22.89 -24.22
N TYR A 536 -4.48 -22.75 -24.26
CA TYR A 536 -5.19 -21.92 -23.30
C TYR A 536 -4.84 -22.35 -21.87
N LEU A 537 -4.48 -21.37 -21.06
CA LEU A 537 -4.23 -21.46 -19.65
C LEU A 537 -5.39 -20.78 -18.95
N ALA A 538 -6.05 -21.47 -18.03
CA ALA A 538 -7.12 -20.90 -17.22
C ALA A 538 -6.58 -19.75 -16.34
N PRO A 539 -7.43 -18.93 -15.70
CA PRO A 539 -6.99 -18.02 -14.65
C PRO A 539 -6.13 -18.70 -13.57
N GLY A 540 -5.20 -17.95 -12.99
CA GLY A 540 -4.28 -18.38 -11.93
C GLY A 540 -2.83 -18.58 -12.40
N THR A 541 -2.00 -19.10 -11.49
CA THR A 541 -0.58 -19.40 -11.75
C THR A 541 -0.39 -20.81 -12.32
N HIS A 542 0.36 -20.92 -13.41
CA HIS A 542 0.75 -22.16 -14.06
C HIS A 542 2.27 -22.27 -14.04
N GLU A 543 2.78 -23.41 -13.59
CA GLU A 543 4.22 -23.67 -13.57
C GLU A 543 4.62 -24.60 -14.71
N ASN A 544 5.86 -24.46 -15.18
CA ASN A 544 6.48 -25.33 -16.18
C ASN A 544 5.66 -25.43 -17.48
N VAL A 545 5.18 -24.29 -17.98
CA VAL A 545 4.39 -24.24 -19.22
C VAL A 545 5.31 -24.51 -20.41
N GLU A 546 5.17 -25.68 -21.02
CA GLU A 546 5.91 -26.06 -22.23
C GLU A 546 5.24 -25.51 -23.49
N ILE A 547 5.96 -24.69 -24.24
CA ILE A 547 5.49 -24.07 -25.48
C ILE A 547 6.29 -24.65 -26.64
N THR A 548 5.59 -25.35 -27.53
CA THR A 548 6.21 -25.86 -28.76
C THR A 548 6.40 -24.73 -29.75
N LEU A 549 7.59 -24.64 -30.33
CA LEU A 549 7.89 -23.63 -31.35
C LEU A 549 7.43 -24.11 -32.73
N ASP A 550 6.86 -23.19 -33.52
CA ASP A 550 6.44 -23.40 -34.90
C ASP A 550 7.63 -23.76 -35.81
N ALA A 551 8.80 -23.22 -35.49
CA ALA A 551 10.07 -23.57 -36.11
C ALA A 551 11.17 -23.71 -35.03
N PRO A 552 12.07 -24.71 -35.14
CA PRO A 552 13.14 -24.87 -34.16
C PRO A 552 14.12 -23.68 -34.18
N LEU A 553 14.63 -23.31 -33.01
CA LEU A 553 15.76 -22.40 -32.89
C LEU A 553 17.05 -23.15 -33.26
N ASP A 554 17.68 -22.75 -34.38
CA ASP A 554 18.91 -23.37 -34.89
C ASP A 554 20.19 -22.79 -34.25
N GLU A 555 20.08 -21.68 -33.52
CA GLU A 555 21.16 -21.01 -32.83
C GLU A 555 20.74 -20.47 -31.47
N SER A 556 21.71 -20.21 -30.60
CA SER A 556 21.46 -19.54 -29.32
C SER A 556 21.04 -18.09 -29.56
N GLY A 557 19.98 -17.67 -28.89
CA GLY A 557 19.46 -16.32 -28.97
C GLY A 557 18.47 -16.02 -27.84
N THR A 558 18.06 -14.77 -27.73
CA THR A 558 17.06 -14.33 -26.75
C THR A 558 15.67 -14.70 -27.26
N VAL A 559 14.87 -15.28 -26.36
CA VAL A 559 13.43 -15.40 -26.53
C VAL A 559 12.73 -14.60 -25.45
N VAL A 560 11.56 -14.06 -25.76
CA VAL A 560 10.76 -13.25 -24.85
C VAL A 560 9.38 -13.90 -24.75
N PRO A 561 9.07 -14.58 -23.64
CA PRO A 561 7.73 -15.08 -23.41
C PRO A 561 6.82 -13.94 -22.98
N MET A 562 5.61 -13.88 -23.54
CA MET A 562 4.63 -12.84 -23.23
C MET A 562 3.27 -13.45 -22.93
N ALA A 563 2.66 -13.01 -21.83
CA ALA A 563 1.29 -13.35 -21.50
C ALA A 563 0.34 -12.55 -22.39
N HIS A 564 -0.65 -13.25 -22.93
CA HIS A 564 -1.74 -12.68 -23.71
C HIS A 564 -3.06 -13.10 -23.11
N MET A 565 -3.97 -12.16 -22.97
CA MET A 565 -5.34 -12.43 -22.52
C MET A 565 -6.18 -13.04 -23.65
N ASP A 566 -7.08 -13.98 -23.31
CA ASP A 566 -8.17 -14.36 -24.21
C ASP A 566 -9.31 -13.33 -24.09
N THR A 567 -9.31 -12.33 -24.97
CA THR A 567 -10.25 -11.21 -24.90
C THR A 567 -11.65 -11.52 -25.42
N ASN A 568 -11.87 -12.68 -26.05
CA ASN A 568 -13.16 -13.03 -26.64
C ASN A 568 -13.77 -14.33 -26.11
N GLY A 569 -13.08 -15.00 -25.18
CA GLY A 569 -13.54 -16.18 -24.46
C GLY A 569 -13.73 -17.41 -25.34
N ASN A 570 -13.05 -17.48 -26.49
CA ASN A 570 -13.14 -18.61 -27.40
C ASN A 570 -12.06 -19.68 -27.16
N GLU A 571 -11.17 -19.47 -26.18
CA GLU A 571 -10.04 -20.31 -25.82
C GLU A 571 -9.09 -20.58 -27.01
N ALA A 572 -9.04 -19.66 -27.98
CA ALA A 572 -8.14 -19.67 -29.13
C ALA A 572 -7.33 -18.37 -29.23
N TYR A 573 -6.03 -18.52 -29.50
CA TYR A 573 -5.16 -17.36 -29.72
C TYR A 573 -5.40 -16.79 -31.12
N ASP A 574 -6.16 -15.69 -31.19
CA ASP A 574 -6.59 -15.09 -32.46
C ASP A 574 -5.70 -13.94 -32.96
N PHE A 575 -4.79 -13.44 -32.11
CA PHE A 575 -4.01 -12.21 -32.35
C PHE A 575 -3.17 -12.24 -33.64
N VAL A 576 -2.66 -13.40 -34.05
CA VAL A 576 -1.87 -13.56 -35.29
C VAL A 576 -2.72 -13.77 -36.56
N THR A 577 -4.05 -13.78 -36.45
CA THR A 577 -4.96 -14.08 -37.57
C THR A 577 -5.90 -12.94 -37.97
N GLY A 578 -5.89 -11.82 -37.24
CA GLY A 578 -6.70 -10.64 -37.54
C GLY A 578 -6.06 -9.74 -38.60
N GLU A 579 -6.48 -9.90 -39.87
CA GLU A 579 -6.41 -8.85 -40.91
C GLU A 579 -7.71 -8.05 -41.01
#